data_AF-E8T2D1-F1
#
_entry.id   AF-E8T2D1-F1
#
_cell.length_a   1.000
_cell.length_b   1.000
_cell.length_c   1.000
_cell.angle_alpha   90.00
_cell.angle_beta   90.00
_cell.angle_gamma   90.00
#
_symmetry.space_group_name_H-M   'P 1'
#
loop_
_entity.id
_entity.type
_entity.pdbx_description
1 polymer ?
#
loop_
_entity_poly.entity_id
_entity_poly.type
_entity_poly.pdbx_seq_one_letter_code
_entity_poly.pdbx_strand_id
1 'polypeptide(L)'
;MNRLSRIIKENHFVVALVLLFSLMVALTPFFYFNILPNRYLGMLALRCLVLDSLSAALFLLLEGGRFRRLALVGFFGALTALLYLGVKLFFLLFPCLAATITTVVMVALVAFSLIEVNYRD
;
A
#
# COMPACT_ATOMS: atom_id res chain seq x y z
N MET A 1 -19.40 -19.85 11.41
CA MET A 1 -18.48 -19.96 10.25
C MET A 1 -18.23 -18.64 9.49
N ASN A 2 -18.71 -17.47 9.98
CA ASN A 2 -18.63 -16.21 9.21
C ASN A 2 -17.32 -15.42 9.35
N ARG A 3 -16.53 -15.63 10.42
CA ARG A 3 -15.25 -14.90 10.62
C ARG A 3 -14.12 -15.47 9.76
N LEU A 4 -14.05 -16.80 9.61
CA LEU A 4 -12.99 -17.45 8.83
C LEU A 4 -13.14 -17.18 7.32
N SER A 5 -14.38 -17.21 6.79
CA SER A 5 -14.63 -16.86 5.38
C SER A 5 -14.39 -15.38 5.08
N ARG A 6 -14.61 -14.49 6.06
CA ARG A 6 -14.31 -13.05 5.94
C ARG A 6 -12.80 -12.81 5.87
N ILE A 7 -12.02 -13.44 6.75
CA ILE A 7 -10.54 -13.33 6.76
C ILE A 7 -9.92 -13.95 5.49
N ILE A 8 -10.47 -15.07 5.01
CA ILE A 8 -10.01 -15.69 3.75
C ILE A 8 -10.34 -14.80 2.54
N LYS A 9 -11.53 -14.17 2.51
CA LYS A 9 -11.90 -13.19 1.47
C LYS A 9 -11.05 -11.93 1.53
N GLU A 10 -10.80 -11.37 2.72
CA GLU A 10 -9.92 -10.21 2.91
C GLU A 10 -8.49 -10.52 2.43
N ASN A 11 -7.91 -11.65 2.83
CA ASN A 11 -6.56 -12.01 2.39
C ASN A 11 -6.49 -12.32 0.87
N HIS A 12 -7.48 -12.99 0.29
CA HIS A 12 -7.53 -13.18 -1.16
C HIS A 12 -7.68 -11.86 -1.91
N PHE A 13 -8.47 -10.91 -1.38
CA PHE A 13 -8.63 -9.60 -1.96
C PHE A 13 -7.33 -8.79 -1.87
N VAL A 14 -6.64 -8.82 -0.72
CA VAL A 14 -5.30 -8.20 -0.53
C VAL A 14 -4.32 -8.75 -1.56
N VAL A 15 -4.24 -10.09 -1.68
CA VAL A 15 -3.32 -10.76 -2.61
C VAL A 15 -3.69 -10.45 -4.07
N ALA A 16 -4.98 -10.44 -4.41
CA ALA A 16 -5.44 -10.08 -5.76
C ALA A 16 -5.14 -8.62 -6.11
N LEU A 17 -5.30 -7.69 -5.16
CA LEU A 17 -5.00 -6.27 -5.37
C LEU A 17 -3.50 -6.07 -5.56
N VAL A 18 -2.67 -6.70 -4.71
CA VAL A 18 -1.21 -6.65 -4.82
C VAL A 18 -0.73 -7.27 -6.13
N LEU A 19 -1.32 -8.39 -6.56
CA LEU A 19 -1.00 -9.03 -7.84
C LEU A 19 -1.42 -8.18 -9.03
N LEU A 20 -2.61 -7.57 -8.99
CA LEU A 20 -3.12 -6.72 -10.06
C LEU A 20 -2.28 -5.45 -10.22
N PHE A 21 -1.94 -4.80 -9.11
CA PHE A 21 -1.05 -3.65 -9.14
C PHE A 21 0.39 -4.04 -9.52
N SER A 22 0.93 -5.15 -9.01
CA SER A 22 2.24 -5.66 -9.45
C SER A 22 2.29 -5.99 -10.94
N LEU A 23 1.20 -6.54 -11.49
CA LEU A 23 1.06 -6.79 -12.92
C LEU A 23 1.05 -5.47 -13.72
N MET A 24 0.31 -4.46 -13.25
CA MET A 24 0.34 -3.13 -13.87
C MET A 24 1.74 -2.50 -13.81
N VAL A 25 2.45 -2.64 -12.69
CA VAL A 25 3.85 -2.19 -12.53
C VAL A 25 4.79 -2.93 -13.48
N ALA A 26 4.64 -4.25 -13.63
CA ALA A 26 5.45 -5.06 -14.54
C ALA A 26 5.19 -4.73 -16.02
N LEU A 27 3.97 -4.29 -16.35
CA LEU A 27 3.61 -3.86 -17.70
C LEU A 27 4.05 -2.42 -18.00
N THR A 28 4.31 -1.58 -16.98
CA THR A 28 4.66 -0.16 -17.20
C THR A 28 5.98 0.13 -17.93
N PRO A 29 7.09 -0.64 -17.75
CA PRO A 29 8.31 -0.39 -18.52
C PRO A 29 8.14 -0.60 -20.04
N PHE A 30 7.09 -1.32 -20.47
CA PHE A 30 6.78 -1.45 -21.90
C PHE A 30 6.14 -0.20 -22.52
N PHE A 31 5.56 0.70 -21.70
CA PHE A 31 4.83 1.87 -22.18
C PHE A 31 5.58 3.20 -22.03
N TYR A 32 6.64 3.27 -21.22
CA TYR A 32 7.28 4.54 -20.86
C TYR A 32 8.79 4.53 -21.04
N PHE A 33 9.24 4.77 -22.28
CA PHE A 33 10.66 4.87 -22.62
C PHE A 33 11.31 6.24 -22.39
N ASN A 34 10.58 7.30 -21.98
CA ASN A 34 11.16 8.64 -21.84
C ASN A 34 10.40 9.56 -20.86
N ILE A 35 10.39 9.26 -19.55
CA ILE A 35 9.97 10.26 -18.56
C ILE A 35 11.22 10.87 -17.91
N LEU A 36 11.50 12.14 -18.23
CA LEU A 36 12.58 12.89 -17.59
C LEU A 36 12.31 13.07 -16.09
N PRO A 37 13.37 13.11 -15.25
CA PRO A 37 13.24 13.36 -13.82
C PRO A 37 12.62 14.74 -13.57
N ASN A 38 11.42 14.77 -13.00
CA ASN A 38 10.65 15.98 -12.74
C ASN A 38 10.51 16.21 -11.23
N ARG A 39 10.65 17.47 -10.77
CA ARG A 39 10.51 17.86 -9.34
C ARG A 39 9.20 17.39 -8.72
N TYR A 40 8.13 17.35 -9.50
CA TYR A 40 6.82 16.90 -9.05
C TYR A 40 6.79 15.41 -8.67
N LEU A 41 7.61 14.57 -9.31
CA LEU A 41 7.70 13.14 -9.00
C LEU A 41 8.44 12.88 -7.69
N GLY A 42 9.46 13.69 -7.40
CA GLY A 42 10.13 13.69 -6.09
C GLY A 42 9.17 14.06 -4.96
N MET A 43 8.36 15.11 -5.16
CA MET A 43 7.35 15.52 -4.18
C MET A 43 6.23 14.49 -4.01
N LEU A 44 5.86 13.77 -5.08
CA LEU A 44 4.92 12.65 -5.03
C LEU A 44 5.47 11.48 -4.20
N ALA A 45 6.71 11.06 -4.45
CA ALA A 45 7.36 10.00 -3.68
C ALA A 45 7.47 10.34 -2.19
N LEU A 46 7.73 11.61 -1.85
CA LEU A 46 7.77 12.06 -0.47
C LEU A 46 6.39 11.96 0.22
N ARG A 47 5.31 12.29 -0.50
CA ARG A 47 3.94 12.11 0.01
C ARG A 47 3.61 10.63 0.22
N CYS A 48 3.97 9.77 -0.73
CA CYS A 48 3.81 8.33 -0.60
C CYS A 48 4.55 7.79 0.63
N LEU A 49 5.81 8.21 0.84
CA LEU A 49 6.60 7.80 2.00
C LEU A 49 5.92 8.17 3.33
N VAL A 50 5.38 9.38 3.44
CA VAL A 50 4.67 9.83 4.66
C VAL A 50 3.38 9.03 4.85
N LEU A 51 2.59 8.82 3.80
CA LEU A 51 1.35 8.05 3.87
C LEU A 51 1.58 6.59 4.25
N ASP A 52 2.58 5.95 3.65
CA ASP A 52 2.90 4.55 3.89
C ASP A 52 3.49 4.32 5.28
N SER A 53 4.33 5.23 5.77
CA SER A 53 4.86 5.17 7.15
C SER A 53 3.78 5.38 8.20
N LEU A 54 2.88 6.36 8.00
CA LEU A 54 1.72 6.56 8.88
C LEU A 54 0.79 5.35 8.87
N SER A 55 0.49 4.79 7.70
CA SER A 55 -0.36 3.60 7.56
C SER A 55 0.27 2.39 8.25
N ALA A 56 1.57 2.18 8.09
CA ALA A 56 2.30 1.10 8.78
C ALA A 56 2.26 1.27 10.31
N ALA A 57 2.46 2.49 10.81
CA ALA A 57 2.35 2.78 12.23
C ALA A 57 0.92 2.51 12.75
N LEU A 58 -0.10 2.91 11.99
CA LEU A 58 -1.50 2.67 12.33
C LEU A 58 -1.80 1.17 12.46
N PHE A 59 -1.37 0.37 11.49
CA PHE A 59 -1.55 -1.09 11.51
C PHE A 59 -0.76 -1.81 12.60
N LEU A 60 0.36 -1.23 13.06
CA LEU A 60 1.12 -1.74 14.20
C LEU A 60 0.43 -1.44 15.53
N LEU A 61 -0.25 -0.30 15.64
CA LEU A 61 -0.92 0.16 16.86
C LEU A 61 -2.34 -0.44 17.02
N LEU A 62 -3.02 -0.77 15.92
CA LEU A 62 -4.38 -1.31 15.93
C LEU A 62 -4.47 -2.76 16.44
N GLU A 63 -5.44 -2.99 17.35
CA GLU A 63 -5.85 -4.30 17.91
C GLU A 63 -4.69 -5.24 18.28
N GLY A 64 -3.66 -4.73 18.98
CA GLY A 64 -2.58 -5.58 19.52
C GLY A 64 -1.77 -6.36 18.48
N GLY A 65 -1.74 -5.89 17.23
CA GLY A 65 -0.96 -6.51 16.15
C GLY A 65 -1.72 -7.50 15.27
N ARG A 66 -3.06 -7.56 15.37
CA ARG A 66 -3.90 -8.35 14.46
C ARG A 66 -3.68 -7.99 12.99
N PHE A 67 -3.42 -6.70 12.71
CA PHE A 67 -3.18 -6.17 11.36
C PHE A 67 -1.68 -6.01 11.03
N ARG A 68 -0.78 -6.56 11.84
CA ARG A 68 0.67 -6.40 11.68
C ARG A 68 1.20 -6.89 10.32
N ARG A 69 0.53 -7.84 9.68
CA ARG A 69 0.86 -8.28 8.31
C ARG A 69 0.58 -7.22 7.26
N LEU A 70 -0.44 -6.38 7.45
CA LEU A 70 -0.75 -5.27 6.53
C LEU A 70 0.29 -4.15 6.63
N ALA A 71 0.90 -3.97 7.81
CA ALA A 71 2.00 -3.02 7.99
C ALA A 71 3.20 -3.32 7.06
N LEU A 72 3.42 -4.60 6.68
CA LEU A 72 4.49 -4.97 5.76
C LEU A 72 4.34 -4.30 4.38
N VAL A 73 3.10 -4.10 3.92
CA VAL A 73 2.83 -3.42 2.64
C VAL A 73 3.18 -1.94 2.74
N GLY A 74 2.86 -1.29 3.88
CA GLY A 74 3.28 0.09 4.14
C GLY A 74 4.79 0.22 4.26
N PHE A 75 5.47 -0.70 4.94
CA PHE A 75 6.94 -0.71 4.98
C PHE A 75 7.57 -0.89 3.60
N PHE A 76 7.01 -1.77 2.77
CA PHE A 76 7.47 -1.96 1.40
C PHE A 76 7.29 -0.69 0.55
N GLY A 77 6.15 -0.01 0.67
CA GLY A 77 5.90 1.28 0.01
C GLY A 77 6.85 2.38 0.46
N ALA A 78 7.07 2.50 1.77
CA ALA A 78 8.03 3.46 2.33
C ALA A 78 9.46 3.16 1.89
N LEU A 79 9.88 1.90 1.87
CA LEU A 79 11.23 1.49 1.44
C LEU A 79 11.46 1.80 -0.04
N THR A 80 10.49 1.49 -0.90
CA THR A 80 10.58 1.77 -2.35
C THR A 80 10.56 3.28 -2.64
N ALA A 81 9.79 4.07 -1.88
CA ALA A 81 9.82 5.53 -1.94
C ALA A 81 11.20 6.10 -1.55
N LEU A 82 11.81 5.56 -0.49
CA LEU A 82 13.12 6.00 0.02
C LEU A 82 14.24 5.66 -0.97
N LEU A 83 14.20 4.46 -1.57
CA LEU A 83 15.09 4.06 -2.65
C LEU A 83 14.92 4.94 -3.89
N TYR A 84 13.68 5.33 -4.24
CA TYR A 84 13.43 6.28 -5.33
C TYR A 84 14.05 7.66 -5.03
N LEU A 85 13.89 8.20 -3.82
CA LEU A 85 14.46 9.50 -3.45
C LEU A 85 15.99 9.50 -3.48
N GLY A 86 16.63 8.37 -3.13
CA GLY A 86 18.08 8.21 -3.14
C GLY A 86 18.66 7.98 -4.55
N VAL A 87 18.16 6.96 -5.26
CA VAL A 87 18.75 6.49 -6.52
C VAL A 87 18.09 7.13 -7.76
N LYS A 88 16.91 7.75 -7.60
CA LYS A 88 16.12 8.41 -8.65
C LYS A 88 15.76 7.50 -9.83
N LEU A 89 15.70 6.19 -9.61
CA LEU A 89 15.32 5.22 -10.62
C LEU A 89 13.79 5.20 -10.80
N PHE A 90 13.34 5.58 -11.99
CA PHE A 90 11.92 5.76 -12.29
C PHE A 90 11.06 4.51 -12.00
N PHE A 91 11.61 3.33 -12.25
CA PHE A 91 10.88 2.08 -12.04
C PHE A 91 10.50 1.84 -10.57
N LEU A 92 11.16 2.49 -9.61
CA LEU A 92 10.85 2.40 -8.17
C LEU A 92 9.62 3.24 -7.77
N LEU A 93 9.23 4.22 -8.59
CA LEU A 93 8.05 5.03 -8.33
C LEU A 93 6.77 4.20 -8.44
N PHE A 94 6.73 3.24 -9.34
CA PHE A 94 5.58 2.37 -9.57
C PHE A 94 5.25 1.42 -8.41
N PRO A 95 6.19 0.62 -7.87
CA PRO A 95 5.92 -0.19 -6.68
C PRO A 95 5.59 0.68 -5.47
N CYS A 96 6.18 1.88 -5.36
CA CYS A 96 5.81 2.86 -4.34
C CYS A 96 4.33 3.26 -4.46
N LEU A 97 3.88 3.72 -5.64
CA LEU A 97 2.48 4.08 -5.88
C LEU A 97 1.52 2.91 -5.66
N ALA A 98 1.86 1.73 -6.15
CA ALA A 98 1.08 0.52 -5.96
C ALA A 98 0.91 0.19 -4.47
N ALA A 99 1.99 0.27 -3.69
CA ALA A 99 1.95 0.06 -2.26
C ALA A 99 1.09 1.11 -1.56
N THR A 100 1.26 2.40 -1.88
CA THR A 100 0.46 3.49 -1.28
C THR A 100 -1.04 3.37 -1.58
N ILE A 101 -1.42 3.01 -2.80
CA ILE A 101 -2.85 2.80 -3.12
C ILE A 101 -3.38 1.61 -2.31
N THR A 102 -2.62 0.52 -2.25
CA THR A 102 -3.00 -0.68 -1.50
C THR A 102 -3.15 -0.37 -0.01
N THR A 103 -2.21 0.37 0.60
CA THR A 103 -2.27 0.74 2.01
C THR A 103 -3.46 1.64 2.31
N VAL A 104 -3.75 2.64 1.46
CA VAL A 104 -4.93 3.50 1.62
C VAL A 104 -6.24 2.70 1.56
N VAL A 105 -6.38 1.79 0.60
CA VAL A 105 -7.58 0.93 0.51
C VAL A 105 -7.72 0.05 1.74
N MET A 106 -6.62 -0.52 2.25
CA MET A 106 -6.64 -1.34 3.46
C MET A 106 -7.00 -0.54 4.70
N VAL A 107 -6.48 0.67 4.85
CA VAL A 107 -6.84 1.55 5.97
C VAL A 107 -8.34 1.87 5.92
N ALA A 108 -8.88 2.17 4.73
CA ALA A 108 -10.31 2.42 4.57
C ALA A 108 -11.17 1.19 4.93
N LEU A 109 -10.80 -0.01 4.45
CA LEU A 109 -11.52 -1.24 4.78
C LEU A 109 -11.48 -1.54 6.28
N VAL A 110 -10.32 -1.35 6.92
CA VAL A 110 -10.19 -1.54 8.37
C VAL A 110 -11.07 -0.53 9.12
N ALA A 111 -11.06 0.74 8.72
CA ALA A 111 -11.92 1.77 9.31
C ALA A 111 -13.42 1.42 9.18
N PHE A 112 -13.87 0.99 8.00
CA PHE A 112 -15.25 0.55 7.79
C PHE A 112 -15.61 -0.66 8.66
N SER A 113 -14.72 -1.64 8.76
CA SER A 113 -14.97 -2.84 9.56
C SER A 113 -15.07 -2.53 11.07
N LEU A 114 -14.27 -1.58 11.58
CA LEU A 114 -14.32 -1.15 12.98
C LEU A 114 -15.62 -0.40 13.30
N ILE A 115 -16.07 0.48 12.38
CA ILE A 115 -17.33 1.22 12.54
C ILE A 115 -18.53 0.26 12.53
N GLU A 116 -18.58 -0.69 11.59
CA GLU A 116 -19.71 -1.64 11.49
C GLU A 116 -19.81 -2.54 12.72
N VAL A 117 -18.68 -2.95 13.30
CA VAL A 117 -18.66 -3.73 14.55
C VAL A 117 -19.27 -2.93 15.70
N ASN A 118 -18.93 -1.65 15.84
CA ASN A 118 -19.41 -0.81 16.93
C ASN A 118 -20.91 -0.43 16.82
N TYR A 119 -21.54 -0.64 15.66
CA TYR A 119 -22.97 -0.45 15.45
C TYR A 119 -23.82 -1.71 15.67
N ARG A 120 -23.18 -2.89 15.77
CA ARG A 120 -23.84 -4.19 15.98
C ARG A 120 -23.78 -4.71 17.41
N ASP A 121 -23.03 -4.03 18.28
CA ASP A 121 -23.02 -4.24 19.73
C ASP A 121 -23.96 -3.22 20.41
#